data_AF-A0A125DMC3-F1
#
_entry.id   AF-A0A125DMC3-F1
#
_cell.length_a   1.000
_cell.length_b   1.000
_cell.length_c   1.000
_cell.angle_alpha   90.00
_cell.angle_beta   90.00
_cell.angle_gamma   90.00
#
_symmetry.space_group_name_H-M   'P 1'
#
loop_
_entity.id
_entity.type
_entity.pdbx_description
1 polymer ?
#
loop_
_entity_poly.entity_id
_entity_poly.type
_entity_poly.pdbx_seq_one_letter_code
_entity_poly.pdbx_strand_id
1 'polypeptide(L)'
;MLNTQVWQQGPPRFDMCGKRLPTHLTKVDECISKGLADRLHRYAERELIERGFGSLAKDAKVTVYTIDADDKSADRSYCVRWHTPQGGYVELIGILTKAGWPSLDHGFAIGFEEHDA
;
A
#
# COMPACT_ATOMS: atom_id res chain seq x y z
N MET A 1 4.28 3.37 15.06
CA MET A 1 2.88 3.81 14.90
C MET A 1 2.50 3.53 13.46
N LEU A 2 1.40 2.81 13.22
CA LEU A 2 0.97 2.44 11.87
C LEU A 2 0.44 3.68 11.14
N ASN A 3 0.99 4.01 9.97
CA ASN A 3 0.46 5.11 9.14
C ASN A 3 -0.59 4.57 8.16
N THR A 4 -1.64 5.34 7.89
CA THR A 4 -2.68 4.96 6.93
C THR A 4 -2.87 6.04 5.89
N GLN A 5 -2.98 5.64 4.62
CA GLN A 5 -3.17 6.59 3.52
C GLN A 5 -4.20 6.05 2.52
N VAL A 6 -5.05 6.93 2.01
CA VAL A 6 -5.99 6.60 0.94
C VAL A 6 -5.71 7.56 -0.21
N TRP A 7 -5.48 6.99 -1.38
CA TRP A 7 -5.14 7.72 -2.59
C TRP A 7 -6.23 7.50 -3.63
N GLN A 8 -6.62 8.57 -4.30
CA GLN A 8 -7.54 8.55 -5.42
C GLN A 8 -6.78 8.69 -6.73
N GLN A 9 -7.16 7.92 -7.74
CA GLN A 9 -6.60 8.05 -9.07
C GLN A 9 -7.23 9.26 -9.77
N GLY A 10 -6.38 10.17 -10.24
CA GLY A 10 -6.81 11.26 -11.11
C GLY A 10 -7.29 10.73 -12.46
N PRO A 11 -8.02 11.55 -13.24
CA PRO A 11 -8.51 11.15 -14.55
C PRO A 11 -7.36 10.74 -15.47
N PRO A 12 -7.57 9.74 -16.35
CA PRO A 12 -6.56 9.32 -17.29
C PRO A 12 -6.22 10.47 -18.24
N ARG A 13 -4.92 10.71 -18.43
CA ARG A 13 -4.41 11.72 -19.35
C ARG A 13 -3.63 11.06 -20.47
N PHE A 14 -3.58 11.73 -21.60
CA PHE A 14 -2.89 11.24 -22.79
C PHE A 14 -2.01 12.35 -23.36
N ASP A 15 -0.87 11.98 -23.94
CA ASP A 15 -0.04 12.91 -24.71
C ASP A 15 -0.72 13.26 -26.05
N MET A 16 -0.11 14.19 -26.81
CA MET A 16 -0.64 14.60 -28.12
C MET A 16 -0.63 13.48 -29.17
N CYS A 17 0.06 12.37 -28.89
CA CYS A 17 0.13 11.18 -29.73
C CYS A 17 -0.86 10.08 -29.27
N GLY A 18 -1.69 10.34 -28.25
CA GLY A 18 -2.65 9.39 -27.70
C GLY A 18 -2.05 8.35 -26.76
N LYS A 19 -0.79 8.48 -26.32
CA LYS A 19 -0.20 7.57 -25.33
C LYS A 19 -0.64 7.95 -23.93
N ARG A 20 -1.01 6.95 -23.13
CA ARG A 20 -1.44 7.15 -21.74
C ARG A 20 -0.27 7.69 -20.91
N LEU A 21 -0.50 8.81 -20.25
CA LEU A 21 0.43 9.42 -19.30
C LEU A 21 0.30 8.75 -17.92
N PRO A 22 1.31 8.88 -17.04
CA PRO A 22 1.22 8.42 -15.66
C PRO A 22 -0.01 8.98 -14.95
N THR A 23 -0.71 8.08 -14.24
CA THR A 23 -1.83 8.42 -13.37
C THR A 23 -1.31 9.24 -12.20
N HIS A 24 -1.91 10.40 -11.95
CA HIS A 24 -1.65 11.14 -10.72
C HIS A 24 -2.46 10.54 -9.58
N LEU A 25 -1.85 10.46 -8.41
CA LEU A 25 -2.52 10.08 -7.18
C LEU A 25 -2.72 11.33 -6.32
N THR A 26 -3.92 11.48 -5.77
CA THR A 26 -4.23 12.55 -4.82
C THR A 26 -4.66 11.93 -3.51
N LYS A 27 -4.05 12.38 -2.41
CA LYS A 27 -4.41 11.91 -1.07
C LYS A 27 -5.77 12.46 -0.71
N VAL A 28 -6.67 11.60 -0.24
CA VAL A 28 -8.00 11.98 0.23
C VAL A 28 -8.09 11.89 1.75
N ASP A 29 -9.06 12.59 2.33
CA ASP A 29 -9.30 12.61 3.79
C ASP A 29 -9.93 11.32 4.33
N GLU A 30 -10.26 10.38 3.45
CA GLU A 30 -10.80 9.10 3.86
C GLU A 30 -9.77 8.28 4.64
N CYS A 31 -10.24 7.61 5.69
CA CYS A 31 -9.38 6.84 6.58
C CYS A 31 -9.65 5.33 6.46
N ILE A 32 -8.58 4.55 6.44
CA ILE A 32 -8.67 3.11 6.67
C ILE A 32 -8.97 2.91 8.15
N SER A 33 -10.06 2.19 8.46
CA SER A 33 -10.40 1.92 9.86
C SER A 33 -9.25 1.21 10.59
N LYS A 34 -9.00 1.59 11.86
CA LYS A 34 -7.89 1.05 12.65
C LYS A 34 -7.89 -0.49 12.69
N GLY A 35 -9.05 -1.11 12.91
CA GLY A 35 -9.16 -2.57 12.95
C GLY A 35 -8.90 -3.26 11.62
N LEU A 36 -9.16 -2.60 10.49
CA LEU A 36 -8.78 -3.11 9.17
C LEU A 36 -7.27 -2.95 8.95
N ALA A 37 -6.72 -1.78 9.28
CA ALA A 37 -5.31 -1.50 9.14
C ALA A 37 -4.44 -2.45 9.97
N ASP A 38 -4.85 -2.75 11.21
CA ASP A 38 -4.18 -3.72 12.09
C ASP A 38 -4.25 -5.15 11.51
N ARG A 39 -5.39 -5.55 10.93
CA ARG A 39 -5.52 -6.88 10.29
C ARG A 39 -4.65 -7.01 9.05
N LEU A 40 -4.64 -5.98 8.20
CA LEU A 40 -3.78 -5.93 7.01
C LEU A 40 -2.31 -5.97 7.39
N HIS A 41 -1.90 -5.19 8.40
CA HIS A 41 -0.54 -5.19 8.88
C HIS A 41 -0.11 -6.56 9.41
N ARG A 42 -0.91 -7.21 10.27
CA ARG A 42 -0.58 -8.54 10.81
C ARG A 42 -0.49 -9.60 9.72
N TYR A 43 -1.40 -9.56 8.75
CA TYR A 43 -1.35 -10.45 7.59
C TYR A 43 -0.05 -10.23 6.82
N ALA A 44 0.24 -8.99 6.45
CA ALA A 44 1.40 -8.68 5.64
C ALA A 44 2.73 -8.94 6.38
N GLU A 45 2.79 -8.68 7.68
CA GLU A 45 3.94 -8.98 8.54
C GLU A 45 4.20 -10.49 8.62
N ARG A 46 3.15 -11.30 8.74
CA ARG A 46 3.29 -12.77 8.68
C ARG A 46 3.90 -13.19 7.34
N GLU A 47 3.35 -12.73 6.22
CA GLU A 47 3.88 -13.06 4.88
C GLU A 47 5.34 -12.59 4.73
N LEU A 48 5.68 -11.41 5.25
CA LEU A 48 7.04 -10.87 5.22
C LEU A 48 8.02 -11.79 5.97
N ILE A 49 7.63 -12.25 7.17
CA ILE A 49 8.44 -13.16 8.00
C ILE A 49 8.57 -14.53 7.33
N GLU A 50 7.47 -15.09 6.82
CA GLU A 50 7.45 -16.40 6.16
C GLU A 50 8.30 -16.43 4.88
N ARG A 51 8.42 -15.30 4.18
CA ARG A 51 9.31 -15.15 3.01
C ARG A 51 10.76 -14.77 3.37
N GLY A 52 11.09 -14.70 4.66
CA GLY A 52 12.47 -14.48 5.13
C GLY A 52 12.89 -13.01 5.27
N PHE A 53 11.97 -12.06 5.12
CA PHE A 53 12.24 -10.61 5.26
C PHE A 53 11.96 -10.08 6.67
N GLY A 54 11.82 -10.96 7.67
CA GLY A 54 11.43 -10.58 9.04
C GLY A 54 12.35 -9.57 9.74
N SER A 55 13.61 -9.45 9.33
CA SER A 55 14.52 -8.41 9.86
C SER A 55 14.10 -6.99 9.46
N LEU A 56 13.46 -6.83 8.30
CA LEU A 56 13.03 -5.53 7.79
C LEU A 56 11.92 -4.90 8.65
N ALA A 57 11.07 -5.72 9.26
CA ALA A 57 9.92 -5.26 10.06
C ALA A 57 10.33 -4.45 11.31
N LYS A 58 11.57 -4.61 11.80
CA LYS A 58 12.00 -4.02 13.08
C LYS A 58 12.25 -2.53 13.02
N ASP A 59 12.90 -2.07 11.95
CA ASP A 59 13.42 -0.69 11.85
C ASP A 59 12.68 0.14 10.79
N ALA A 60 11.75 -0.48 10.05
CA ALA A 60 11.03 0.18 8.97
C ALA A 60 9.75 0.89 9.47
N LYS A 61 9.47 2.05 8.89
CA LYS A 61 8.17 2.73 9.04
C LYS A 61 7.12 1.97 8.22
N VAL A 62 6.03 1.57 8.85
CA VAL A 62 4.95 0.82 8.20
C VAL A 62 3.81 1.74 7.77
N THR A 63 3.44 1.69 6.50
CA THR A 63 2.30 2.41 5.94
C THR A 63 1.34 1.44 5.29
N VAL A 64 0.08 1.46 5.70
CA VAL A 64 -1.02 0.76 5.03
C VAL A 64 -1.71 1.75 4.12
N TYR A 65 -1.85 1.43 2.85
CA TYR A 65 -2.49 2.35 1.91
C TYR A 65 -3.34 1.64 0.86
N THR A 66 -4.16 2.41 0.16
CA THR A 66 -4.91 1.97 -1.02
C THR A 66 -4.89 3.08 -2.05
N ILE A 67 -4.96 2.71 -3.33
CA ILE A 67 -5.08 3.62 -4.48
C ILE A 67 -6.48 3.63 -5.09
N ASP A 68 -7.40 2.87 -4.51
CA ASP A 68 -8.74 2.63 -5.02
C ASP A 68 -9.79 3.41 -4.20
N ALA A 69 -9.52 4.70 -3.94
CA ALA A 69 -10.43 5.53 -3.12
C ALA A 69 -11.86 5.60 -3.70
N ASP A 70 -12.00 5.49 -5.02
CA ASP A 70 -13.29 5.54 -5.72
C ASP A 70 -14.20 4.35 -5.39
N ASP A 71 -13.61 3.21 -5.02
CA ASP A 71 -14.36 2.01 -4.66
C ASP A 71 -14.79 2.02 -3.19
N LYS A 72 -15.79 1.22 -2.84
CA LYS A 72 -16.16 1.02 -1.43
C LYS A 72 -15.05 0.26 -0.72
N SER A 73 -14.85 0.52 0.57
CA SER A 73 -13.81 -0.15 1.37
C SER A 73 -13.77 -1.68 1.27
N ALA A 74 -14.88 -2.35 0.97
CA ALA A 74 -14.92 -3.81 0.81
C ALA A 74 -14.31 -4.29 -0.53
N ASP A 75 -14.33 -3.43 -1.56
CA ASP A 75 -13.94 -3.75 -2.93
C ASP A 75 -12.52 -3.22 -3.26
N ARG A 76 -11.90 -2.46 -2.35
CA ARG A 76 -10.55 -1.91 -2.52
C ARG A 76 -9.47 -2.97 -2.43
N SER A 77 -8.39 -2.75 -3.18
CA SER A 77 -7.11 -3.40 -2.94
C SER A 77 -6.25 -2.59 -1.97
N TYR A 78 -5.58 -3.27 -1.06
CA TYR A 78 -4.74 -2.65 -0.04
C TYR A 78 -3.27 -3.02 -0.23
N CYS A 79 -2.37 -2.15 0.19
CA CYS A 79 -0.94 -2.38 0.20
C CYS A 79 -0.39 -2.10 1.60
N VAL A 80 0.66 -2.84 1.98
CA VAL A 80 1.41 -2.58 3.21
C VAL A 80 2.87 -2.38 2.83
N ARG A 81 3.40 -1.19 3.11
CA ARG A 81 4.76 -0.79 2.79
C ARG A 81 5.60 -0.65 4.04
N TRP A 82 6.77 -1.28 4.04
CA TRP A 82 7.85 -1.08 5.00
C TRP A 82 8.90 -0.20 4.36
N HIS A 83 9.07 1.00 4.90
CA HIS A 83 10.04 1.96 4.42
C HIS A 83 11.24 2.05 5.36
N THR A 84 12.43 1.81 4.84
CA THR A 84 13.66 1.93 5.61
C THR A 84 14.10 3.39 5.72
N PRO A 85 14.90 3.75 6.75
CA PRO A 85 15.47 5.09 6.86
C PRO A 85 16.38 5.48 5.67
N GLN A 86 16.92 4.50 4.94
CA GLN A 86 17.83 4.71 3.81
C GLN A 86 17.11 4.99 2.48
N GLY A 87 15.77 5.04 2.44
CA GLY A 87 15.01 5.30 1.21
C GLY A 87 14.49 4.05 0.49
N GLY A 88 14.93 2.86 0.90
CA GLY A 88 14.43 1.61 0.32
C GLY A 88 13.06 1.25 0.90
N TYR A 89 12.20 0.64 0.08
CA TYR A 89 10.97 0.05 0.58
C TYR A 89 10.72 -1.33 0.02
N VAL A 90 10.04 -2.14 0.83
CA VAL A 90 9.41 -3.38 0.41
C VAL A 90 7.93 -3.24 0.72
N GLU A 91 7.08 -3.72 -0.16
CA GLU A 91 5.64 -3.68 0.06
C GLU A 91 4.97 -4.96 -0.40
N LEU A 92 3.96 -5.37 0.36
CA LEU A 92 3.03 -6.40 -0.06
C LEU A 92 1.88 -5.71 -0.78
N ILE A 93 1.67 -6.05 -2.05
CA ILE A 93 0.74 -5.35 -2.93
C ILE A 93 -0.55 -6.12 -3.17
N GLY A 94 -1.63 -5.38 -3.44
CA GLY A 94 -2.87 -5.94 -3.93
C GLY A 94 -3.56 -6.90 -2.96
N ILE A 95 -3.52 -6.59 -1.66
CA ILE A 95 -4.20 -7.37 -0.62
C ILE A 95 -5.71 -7.15 -0.74
N LEU A 96 -6.43 -8.21 -1.09
CA LEU A 96 -7.88 -8.24 -1.17
C LEU A 96 -8.49 -8.73 0.15
N THR A 97 -9.61 -8.14 0.52
CA THR A 97 -10.34 -8.51 1.74
C THR A 97 -11.63 -9.23 1.42
N LYS A 98 -11.97 -10.24 2.22
CA LYS A 98 -13.27 -10.91 2.20
C LYS A 98 -13.93 -10.70 3.55
N ALA A 99 -15.06 -9.97 3.56
CA ALA A 99 -15.71 -9.52 4.79
C ALA A 99 -14.74 -8.79 5.77
N GLY A 100 -13.83 -7.98 5.21
CA GLY A 100 -12.82 -7.23 5.94
C GLY A 100 -11.62 -8.06 6.44
N TRP A 101 -11.56 -9.36 6.13
CA TRP A 101 -10.39 -10.19 6.43
C TRP A 101 -9.48 -10.31 5.21
N PRO A 102 -8.17 -10.03 5.34
CA PRO A 102 -7.20 -10.24 4.27
C PRO A 102 -7.22 -11.70 3.81
N SER A 103 -7.27 -11.93 2.50
CA SER A 103 -7.49 -13.27 1.94
C SER A 103 -6.62 -13.64 0.75
N LEU A 104 -6.19 -12.66 -0.04
CA LEU A 104 -5.34 -12.84 -1.20
C LEU A 104 -4.43 -11.63 -1.32
N ASP A 105 -3.19 -11.83 -1.74
CA ASP A 105 -2.25 -10.78 -2.10
C ASP A 105 -1.59 -11.10 -3.45
N HIS A 106 -0.98 -10.09 -4.06
CA HIS A 106 -0.31 -10.21 -5.35
C HIS A 106 1.22 -10.26 -5.21
N GLY A 107 1.71 -10.62 -4.03
CA GLY A 107 3.14 -10.74 -3.73
C GLY A 107 3.81 -9.41 -3.37
N PHE A 108 5.14 -9.44 -3.39
CA PHE A 108 5.99 -8.35 -2.94
C PHE A 108 6.51 -7.52 -4.11
N ALA A 109 6.53 -6.20 -3.91
CA ALA A 109 7.28 -5.27 -4.72
C ALA A 109 8.40 -4.63 -3.88
N ILE A 110 9.51 -4.31 -4.53
CA ILE A 110 10.66 -3.64 -3.93
C ILE A 110 10.93 -2.40 -4.75
N GLY A 111 11.20 -1.30 -4.07
CA GLY A 111 11.52 -0.05 -4.73
C GLY A 111 12.34 0.88 -3.86
N PHE A 112 12.53 2.07 -4.39
CA PHE A 112 13.25 3.14 -3.75
C PHE A 112 12.43 4.43 -3.91
N GLU A 113 12.34 5.19 -2.84
CA GLU A 113 11.66 6.47 -2.81
C GLU A 113 12.58 7.46 -2.09
N GLU A 114 13.04 8.47 -2.83
CA GLU A 114 13.86 9.54 -2.25
C GLU A 114 13.00 10.30 -1.24
N HIS A 115 13.37 10.19 0.02
CA HIS A 115 12.78 11.01 1.07
C HIS A 115 13.65 12.25 1.22
N ASP A 116 13.05 13.45 1.09
CA ASP A 116 13.69 14.65 1.62
C ASP A 116 13.94 14.42 3.12
N ALA A 117 15.22 14.49 3.51
CA ALA A 117 15.69 14.26 4.87
C ALA A 117 15.13 15.27 5.88
#